data_AF-A0A178V177-F1
#
_entry.id   AF-A0A178V177-F1
#
_cell.length_a   1.000
_cell.length_b   1.000
_cell.length_c   1.000
_cell.angle_alpha   90.00
_cell.angle_beta   90.00
_cell.angle_gamma   90.00
#
_symmetry.space_group_name_H-M   'P 1'
#
loop_
_entity.id
_entity.type
_entity.pdbx_description
1 polymer ?
#
loop_
_entity_poly.entity_id
_entity_poly.type
_entity_poly.pdbx_seq_one_letter_code
_entity_poly.pdbx_strand_id
1 'polypeptide(L)'
;MPFLSPYLQSIGSDFRHGANFATLASTVLLPNTSLFVSGISPFSLAIQLNQMKQFKVNVDESHSLDRPGLKILPSKIVFGKSLYTFYIGQNDFTSNLASIGVERVKLYLPQVQSRAKVNG
;
A
#
# COMPACT_ATOMS: atom_id res chain seq x y z
N MET A 1 9.69 19.63 6.57
CA MET A 1 9.02 18.85 5.50
C MET A 1 7.82 18.17 6.14
N PRO A 2 6.57 18.45 5.71
CA PRO A 2 5.40 17.89 6.37
C PRO A 2 5.21 16.40 6.04
N PHE A 3 4.63 15.66 6.99
CA PHE A 3 4.52 14.20 6.97
C PHE A 3 3.52 13.69 5.92
N LEU A 4 3.76 12.49 5.37
CA LEU A 4 2.81 11.80 4.48
C LEU A 4 1.54 11.40 5.26
N SER A 5 0.38 11.85 4.79
CA SER A 5 -0.90 11.46 5.40
C SER A 5 -1.26 10.00 5.08
N PRO A 6 -1.74 9.21 6.05
CA PRO A 6 -2.28 7.87 5.79
C PRO A 6 -3.60 7.94 5.02
N TYR A 7 -3.82 6.99 4.10
CA TYR A 7 -4.93 7.02 3.13
C TYR A 7 -6.32 6.64 3.69
N LEU A 8 -6.44 6.12 4.92
CA LEU A 8 -7.68 5.52 5.46
C LEU A 8 -8.82 6.53 5.77
N GLN A 9 -9.19 7.39 4.82
CA GLN A 9 -10.22 8.43 4.98
C GLN A 9 -9.92 9.40 6.13
N SER A 10 -8.71 9.95 6.18
CA SER A 10 -8.49 11.17 6.96
C SER A 10 -9.23 12.33 6.26
N ILE A 11 -10.48 12.57 6.68
CA ILE A 11 -11.26 13.73 6.27
C ILE A 11 -10.42 14.98 6.58
N GLY A 12 -9.90 15.64 5.53
CA GLY A 12 -9.09 16.86 5.66
C GLY A 12 -7.57 16.71 5.52
N SER A 13 -7.05 15.52 5.20
CA SER A 13 -5.59 15.33 5.02
C SER A 13 -5.03 15.98 3.75
N ASP A 14 -4.01 16.83 3.90
CA ASP A 14 -3.23 17.43 2.80
C ASP A 14 -2.33 16.40 2.10
N PHE A 15 -2.72 16.04 0.88
CA PHE A 15 -2.01 15.06 0.05
C PHE A 15 -1.02 15.69 -0.93
N ARG A 16 -0.82 17.02 -0.89
CA ARG A 16 0.15 17.70 -1.78
C ARG A 16 1.60 17.27 -1.54
N HIS A 17 1.88 16.69 -0.37
CA HIS A 17 3.21 16.21 0.02
C HIS A 17 3.34 14.68 -0.02
N GLY A 18 2.29 13.98 -0.48
CA GLY A 18 2.26 12.54 -0.61
C GLY A 18 1.12 11.87 0.15
N ALA A 19 0.94 10.58 -0.12
CA ALA A 19 -0.03 9.71 0.53
C ALA A 19 0.65 8.40 0.93
N ASN A 20 0.31 7.87 2.10
CA ASN A 20 0.84 6.59 2.60
C ASN A 20 -0.27 5.53 2.65
N PHE A 21 -0.08 4.44 1.91
CA PHE A 21 -0.98 3.28 1.86
C PHE A 21 -0.42 2.07 2.62
N ALA A 22 0.79 2.18 3.18
CA ALA A 22 1.41 1.10 3.92
C ALA A 22 0.70 0.88 5.25
N THR A 23 0.59 -0.39 5.62
CA THR A 23 0.14 -0.78 6.96
C THR A 23 1.19 -1.67 7.63
N LEU A 24 1.28 -1.58 8.95
CA LEU A 24 2.15 -2.46 9.74
C LEU A 24 1.79 -3.93 9.47
N ALA A 25 2.78 -4.82 9.56
CA ALA A 25 2.58 -6.27 9.42
C ALA A 25 2.00 -6.72 8.07
N SER A 26 2.09 -5.90 7.02
CA SER A 26 1.69 -6.27 5.66
C SER A 26 2.66 -7.22 4.98
N THR A 27 2.08 -8.06 4.12
CA THR A 27 2.78 -9.05 3.29
C THR A 27 2.61 -8.75 1.80
N VAL A 28 3.52 -9.26 0.98
CA VAL A 28 3.37 -9.26 -0.48
C VAL A 28 2.24 -10.19 -0.88
N LEU A 29 2.22 -11.39 -0.30
CA LEU A 29 1.18 -12.38 -0.51
C LEU A 29 -0.09 -12.00 0.25
N LEU A 30 -1.25 -12.37 -0.27
CA LEU A 30 -2.50 -12.23 0.47
C LEU A 30 -2.48 -13.21 1.65
N PRO A 31 -2.65 -12.75 2.90
CA PRO A 31 -2.68 -13.65 4.04
C PRO A 31 -3.94 -14.53 3.99
N ASN A 32 -3.79 -15.78 4.42
CA ASN A 32 -4.87 -16.75 4.60
C ASN A 32 -5.34 -16.84 6.07
N THR A 33 -5.08 -15.80 6.85
CA THR A 33 -5.32 -15.68 8.28
C THR A 33 -5.90 -14.28 8.57
N SER A 34 -6.27 -14.02 9.82
CA SER A 34 -6.79 -12.71 10.23
C SER A 34 -5.78 -11.94 11.08
N LEU A 35 -5.97 -10.62 11.14
CA LEU A 35 -5.23 -9.72 12.01
C LEU A 35 -5.32 -10.16 13.48
N PHE A 36 -6.49 -10.62 13.91
CA PHE A 36 -6.73 -11.03 15.30
C PHE A 36 -6.11 -12.39 15.65
N VAL A 37 -5.80 -13.23 14.66
CA VAL A 37 -5.20 -14.55 14.86
C VAL A 37 -3.68 -14.49 14.79
N SER A 38 -3.14 -13.78 13.81
CA SER A 38 -1.71 -13.81 13.48
C SER A 38 -0.99 -12.47 13.64
N GLY A 39 -1.73 -11.38 13.85
CA GLY A 39 -1.18 -10.03 13.77
C GLY A 39 -0.86 -9.55 12.35
N ILE A 40 -1.08 -10.38 11.32
CA ILE A 40 -0.80 -10.02 9.93
C ILE A 40 -1.90 -9.13 9.38
N SER A 41 -1.48 -8.02 8.76
CA SER A 41 -2.40 -7.07 8.17
C SER A 41 -3.13 -7.67 6.96
N PRO A 42 -4.45 -7.44 6.83
CA PRO A 42 -5.19 -7.85 5.64
C PRO A 42 -4.82 -7.02 4.41
N PHE A 43 -4.11 -5.89 4.57
CA PHE A 43 -3.72 -5.02 3.46
C PHE A 43 -2.40 -5.49 2.85
N SER A 44 -2.48 -6.53 2.01
CA SER A 44 -1.35 -7.03 1.22
C SER A 44 -0.90 -6.01 0.16
N LEU A 45 0.26 -6.23 -0.47
CA LEU A 45 0.78 -5.37 -1.54
C LEU A 45 -0.28 -5.06 -2.62
N ALA A 46 -1.00 -6.08 -3.08
CA ALA A 46 -2.03 -5.90 -4.10
C ALA A 46 -3.17 -4.97 -3.64
N ILE A 47 -3.55 -5.05 -2.36
CA ILE A 47 -4.59 -4.21 -1.79
C ILE A 47 -4.09 -2.77 -1.63
N GLN A 48 -2.87 -2.56 -1.13
CA GLN A 48 -2.26 -1.23 -1.01
C GLN A 48 -2.13 -0.54 -2.38
N LEU A 49 -1.72 -1.29 -3.41
CA LEU A 49 -1.68 -0.79 -4.80
C LEU A 49 -3.07 -0.44 -5.32
N ASN A 50 -4.09 -1.25 -5.03
CA ASN A 50 -5.46 -0.95 -5.43
C ASN A 50 -6.01 0.30 -4.73
N GLN A 51 -5.69 0.49 -3.45
CA GLN A 51 -6.02 1.72 -2.72
C GLN A 51 -5.37 2.95 -3.37
N MET A 52 -4.09 2.86 -3.76
CA MET A 52 -3.40 3.94 -4.49
C MET A 52 -4.04 4.22 -5.86
N LYS A 53 -4.43 3.17 -6.61
CA LYS A 53 -5.13 3.33 -7.89
C LYS A 53 -6.49 4.00 -7.71
N GLN A 54 -7.25 3.61 -6.69
CA GLN A 54 -8.53 4.26 -6.35
C GLN A 54 -8.33 5.73 -5.96
N PHE A 55 -7.30 6.04 -5.16
CA PHE A 55 -6.95 7.42 -4.84
C PHE A 55 -6.70 8.26 -6.10
N LYS A 56 -5.94 7.72 -7.06
CA LYS A 56 -5.70 8.38 -8.34
C LYS A 56 -7.00 8.66 -9.10
N VAL A 57 -7.90 7.68 -9.21
CA VAL A 57 -9.21 7.86 -9.85
C VAL A 57 -10.01 8.97 -9.18
N ASN A 58 -10.08 8.97 -7.84
CA ASN A 58 -10.79 9.99 -7.08
C ASN A 58 -10.21 11.40 -7.30
N VAL A 59 -8.88 11.53 -7.36
CA VAL A 59 -8.21 12.79 -7.71
C VAL A 59 -8.60 13.21 -9.12
N ASP A 60 -8.51 12.30 -10.08
CA ASP A 60 -8.82 12.59 -11.48
C ASP A 60 -10.29 13.05 -11.66
N GLU A 61 -11.24 12.39 -11.01
CA GLU A 61 -12.66 12.75 -11.05
C GLU A 61 -12.95 14.09 -10.36
N SER A 62 -12.30 14.38 -9.23
CA SER A 62 -12.51 15.63 -8.50
C SER A 62 -12.17 16.87 -9.34
N HIS A 63 -11.11 16.79 -10.14
CA HIS A 63 -10.67 17.85 -11.06
C HIS A 63 -11.55 17.95 -12.33
N SER A 64 -12.29 16.90 -12.68
CA SER A 64 -13.18 16.90 -13.85
C SER A 64 -14.55 17.52 -13.57
N LEU A 65 -15.00 17.53 -12.31
CA LEU A 65 -16.34 17.98 -11.91
C LEU A 65 -16.38 19.42 -11.36
N ASP A 66 -15.26 20.14 -11.40
CA ASP A 66 -15.10 21.52 -10.89
C ASP A 66 -15.69 21.72 -9.48
N ARG A 67 -15.67 20.66 -8.65
CA ARG A 67 -16.24 20.68 -7.30
C ARG A 67 -15.33 21.50 -6.39
N PRO A 68 -15.76 22.67 -5.86
CA PRO A 68 -14.87 23.61 -5.15
C PRO A 68 -14.38 23.15 -3.76
N GLY A 69 -14.57 21.88 -3.39
CA GLY A 69 -14.41 21.38 -2.01
C GLY A 69 -13.07 20.72 -1.66
N LEU A 70 -12.17 20.47 -2.62
CA LEU A 70 -10.94 19.68 -2.37
C LEU A 70 -9.65 20.42 -2.76
N LYS A 71 -9.41 21.62 -2.21
CA LYS A 71 -8.10 22.33 -2.25
C LYS A 71 -6.90 21.54 -1.67
N ILE A 72 -7.16 20.32 -1.24
CA ILE A 72 -6.31 19.43 -0.46
C ILE A 72 -5.80 18.24 -1.32
N LEU A 73 -6.36 18.06 -2.52
CA LEU A 73 -5.92 17.01 -3.46
C LEU A 73 -4.79 17.48 -4.38
N PRO A 74 -3.87 16.56 -4.76
CA PRO A 74 -2.80 16.87 -5.70
C PRO A 74 -3.34 17.08 -7.12
N SER A 75 -2.56 17.78 -7.96
CA SER A 75 -2.83 17.86 -9.41
C SER A 75 -2.67 16.49 -10.07
N LYS A 76 -3.44 16.21 -11.15
CA LYS A 76 -3.35 14.95 -11.93
C LYS A 76 -1.91 14.66 -12.41
N ILE A 77 -1.13 15.71 -12.72
CA ILE A 77 0.24 15.59 -13.22
C ILE A 77 1.19 14.97 -12.18
N VAL A 78 0.85 15.07 -10.88
CA VAL A 78 1.69 14.56 -9.77
C VAL A 78 1.92 13.06 -9.90
N PHE A 79 0.94 12.27 -10.35
CA PHE A 79 1.09 10.82 -10.46
C PHE A 79 2.17 10.37 -11.46
N GLY A 80 2.45 11.17 -12.50
CA GLY A 80 3.53 10.88 -13.46
C GLY A 80 4.91 11.38 -13.03
N LYS A 81 5.00 12.19 -11.96
CA LYS A 81 6.25 12.82 -11.49
C LYS A 81 6.64 12.45 -10.06
N SER A 82 5.79 11.70 -9.37
CA SER A 82 6.00 11.31 -7.98
C SER A 82 7.00 10.17 -7.85
N LEU A 83 7.69 10.14 -6.71
CA LEU A 83 8.46 8.99 -6.27
C LEU A 83 7.50 7.98 -5.61
N TYR A 84 7.58 6.72 -6.06
CA TYR A 84 6.86 5.60 -5.45
C TYR A 84 7.86 4.73 -4.70
N THR A 85 7.55 4.39 -3.44
CA THR A 85 8.43 3.59 -2.60
C THR A 85 7.65 2.47 -1.94
N PHE A 86 8.23 1.27 -1.93
CA PHE A 86 7.64 0.07 -1.36
C PHE A 86 8.64 -0.58 -0.41
N TYR A 87 8.24 -0.75 0.85
CA TYR A 87 8.99 -1.49 1.85
C TYR A 87 8.10 -2.61 2.38
N ILE A 88 8.14 -3.76 1.73
CA ILE A 88 7.26 -4.90 1.99
C ILE A 88 7.96 -6.21 1.63
N GLY A 89 7.46 -7.34 2.13
CA GLY A 89 8.01 -8.66 1.84
C GLY A 89 8.67 -9.34 3.04
N GLN A 90 9.17 -8.57 4.02
CA GLN A 90 9.82 -9.18 5.20
C GLN A 90 8.85 -10.05 6.00
N ASN A 91 7.60 -9.59 6.18
CA ASN A 91 6.59 -10.31 6.95
C ASN A 91 6.15 -11.63 6.29
N ASP A 92 6.31 -11.78 4.97
CA ASP A 92 6.06 -13.05 4.28
C ASP A 92 7.00 -14.16 4.77
N PHE A 93 8.16 -13.78 5.31
CA PHE A 93 9.16 -14.70 5.82
C PHE A 93 9.18 -14.77 7.35
N THR A 94 9.12 -13.63 8.04
CA THR A 94 9.30 -13.59 9.51
C THR A 94 8.07 -14.07 10.27
N SER A 95 6.85 -13.90 9.72
CA SER A 95 5.59 -14.24 10.40
C SER A 95 5.47 -15.71 10.79
N ASN A 96 5.94 -16.61 9.93
CA ASN A 96 5.89 -18.06 10.15
C ASN A 96 7.25 -18.66 10.55
N LEU A 97 8.30 -17.85 10.66
CA LEU A 97 9.67 -18.35 10.84
C LEU A 97 9.81 -19.23 12.08
N ALA A 98 9.25 -18.81 13.21
CA ALA A 98 9.28 -19.57 14.45
C ALA A 98 8.46 -20.88 14.38
N SER A 99 7.46 -20.94 13.50
CA SER A 99 6.55 -22.08 13.38
C SER A 99 7.05 -23.14 12.40
N ILE A 100 7.54 -22.73 11.21
CA ILE A 100 7.88 -23.66 10.12
C ILE A 100 9.39 -23.77 9.85
N GLY A 101 10.20 -22.90 10.44
CA GLY A 101 11.66 -22.88 10.28
C GLY A 101 12.15 -22.29 8.96
N VAL A 102 13.45 -21.98 8.92
CA VAL A 102 14.12 -21.27 7.80
C VAL A 102 13.94 -22.00 6.46
N GLU A 103 14.11 -23.32 6.43
CA GLU A 103 14.05 -24.09 5.17
C GLU A 103 12.67 -24.07 4.52
N ARG A 104 11.59 -24.07 5.32
CA ARG A 104 10.22 -24.00 4.79
C ARG A 104 9.85 -22.58 4.39
N VAL A 105 10.27 -21.57 5.16
CA VAL A 105 10.03 -20.17 4.83
C VAL A 105 10.69 -19.77 3.50
N LYS A 106 11.90 -20.28 3.20
CA LYS A 106 12.59 -20.03 1.92
C LYS A 106 11.75 -20.46 0.70
N LEU A 107 10.85 -21.42 0.85
CA LEU A 107 9.97 -21.86 -0.24
C LEU A 107 9.02 -20.76 -0.74
N TYR A 108 8.78 -19.71 0.06
CA TYR A 108 7.97 -18.56 -0.35
C TYR A 108 8.72 -17.58 -1.26
N LEU A 109 10.07 -17.65 -1.34
CA LEU A 109 10.89 -16.71 -2.10
C LEU A 109 10.42 -16.53 -3.56
N PRO A 110 10.22 -17.61 -4.35
CA PRO A 110 9.80 -17.45 -5.74
C PRO A 110 8.43 -16.79 -5.87
N GLN A 111 7.50 -17.10 -4.95
CA GLN A 111 6.14 -16.58 -4.98
C GLN A 111 6.10 -15.09 -4.60
N VAL A 112 6.81 -14.71 -3.53
CA VAL A 112 6.96 -13.32 -3.10
C VAL A 112 7.62 -12.50 -4.20
N GLN A 113 8.71 -12.99 -4.80
CA GLN A 113 9.39 -12.30 -5.90
C GLN A 113 8.48 -12.12 -7.11
N SER A 114 7.71 -13.14 -7.49
CA SER A 114 6.78 -13.07 -8.61
C SER A 114 5.70 -12.01 -8.39
N ARG A 115 5.15 -11.91 -7.19
CA ARG A 115 4.08 -10.96 -6.83
C ARG A 115 4.57 -9.54 -6.55
N ALA A 116 5.83 -9.38 -6.15
CA ALA A 116 6.46 -8.07 -5.93
C ALA A 116 6.84 -7.38 -7.24
N LYS A 117 6.88 -8.09 -8.37
CA LYS A 117 7.09 -7.47 -9.69
C LYS A 117 5.88 -6.60 -10.04
N VAL A 118 6.08 -5.29 -9.99
CA VAL A 118 5.14 -4.33 -10.57
C VAL A 118 5.43 -4.32 -12.06
N ASN A 119 4.55 -4.92 -12.86
CA ASN A 119 4.57 -4.69 -14.31
C ASN A 119 4.17 -3.22 -14.53
N GLY A 120 5.13 -2.42 -14.96
CA GLY A 120 4.94 -1.02 -15.34
C GLY A 120 4.10 -0.87 -16.59
#